data_AF-A0A1G8A4A0-F1
#
_entry.id   AF-A0A1G8A4A0-F1
#
_cell.length_a   1.000
_cell.length_b   1.000
_cell.length_c   1.000
_cell.angle_alpha   90.00
_cell.angle_beta   90.00
_cell.angle_gamma   90.00
#
_symmetry.space_group_name_H-M   'P 1'
#
loop_
_entity.id
_entity.type
_entity.pdbx_description
1 polymer ?
#
loop_
_entity_poly.entity_id
_entity_poly.type
_entity_poly.pdbx_seq_one_letter_code
_entity_poly.pdbx_strand_id
1 'polypeptide(L)'
;MLALAAALAVAPAATAAAAAPVDYVALGDSYAAGVGAGTGPCGRTDASYPARYAAREGVRSFTFVACSGATTAGVLADQVRAVSRATDLVTITVGGNDSGFGPVLARCATAPSDADCDQAVRAGERIARYVVPSTVAGVVWAVRAQAPKARVVVLGYPHLFGAGTSCPLTQARRDRIDAGADVLNAQLAESVQRWGAEFVDVRAAFAGHGLCSADPWIVGPGSPGAFHPTATGYARGYLPALARS
;
A
#
# COMPACT_ATOMS: atom_id res chain seq x y z
N MET A 1 -8.68 72.01 0.52
CA MET A 1 -8.37 70.62 0.94
C MET A 1 -9.20 69.70 0.06
N LEU A 2 -8.59 69.04 -0.93
CA LEU A 2 -9.25 68.05 -1.78
C LEU A 2 -9.20 66.69 -1.09
N ALA A 3 -10.36 66.08 -0.82
CA ALA A 3 -10.46 64.72 -0.28
C ALA A 3 -10.48 63.72 -1.44
N LEU A 4 -9.46 62.87 -1.53
CA LEU A 4 -9.36 61.78 -2.49
C LEU A 4 -10.09 60.56 -1.92
N ALA A 5 -11.25 60.21 -2.49
CA ALA A 5 -11.96 58.97 -2.14
C ALA A 5 -11.32 57.79 -2.90
N ALA A 6 -10.59 56.94 -2.20
CA ALA A 6 -10.05 55.69 -2.75
C ALA A 6 -11.16 54.62 -2.76
N ALA A 7 -11.65 54.29 -3.96
CA ALA A 7 -12.55 53.15 -4.14
C ALA A 7 -11.74 51.85 -4.10
N LEU A 8 -11.88 51.06 -3.03
CA LEU A 8 -11.37 49.70 -2.98
C LEU A 8 -12.23 48.81 -3.89
N ALA A 9 -11.66 48.39 -5.02
CA ALA A 9 -12.25 47.36 -5.87
C ALA A 9 -12.09 45.99 -5.17
N VAL A 10 -13.19 45.43 -4.68
CA VAL A 10 -13.23 44.04 -4.19
C VAL A 10 -13.29 43.12 -5.39
N ALA A 11 -12.20 42.40 -5.66
CA ALA A 11 -12.19 41.37 -6.70
C ALA A 11 -13.06 40.17 -6.27
N PRO A 12 -13.85 39.56 -7.18
CA PRO A 12 -14.61 38.37 -6.83
C PRO A 12 -13.65 37.22 -6.53
N ALA A 13 -13.85 36.56 -5.38
CA ALA A 13 -13.13 35.34 -5.05
C ALA A 13 -13.50 34.26 -6.10
N ALA A 14 -12.50 33.79 -6.84
CA ALA A 14 -12.67 32.65 -7.73
C ALA A 14 -13.05 31.43 -6.88
N THR A 15 -14.29 30.96 -7.01
CA THR A 15 -14.69 29.66 -6.47
C THR A 15 -13.89 28.59 -7.20
N ALA A 16 -12.98 27.92 -6.49
CA ALA A 16 -12.27 26.76 -7.02
C ALA A 16 -13.32 25.74 -7.49
N ALA A 17 -13.32 25.41 -8.78
CA ALA A 17 -14.17 24.36 -9.31
C ALA A 17 -13.82 23.06 -8.58
N ALA A 18 -14.83 22.39 -8.00
CA ALA A 18 -14.63 21.07 -7.42
C ALA A 18 -14.08 20.13 -8.50
N ALA A 19 -13.01 19.39 -8.17
CA ALA A 19 -12.45 18.41 -9.09
C ALA A 19 -13.53 17.42 -9.50
N ALA A 20 -13.57 17.04 -10.78
CA ALA A 20 -14.53 16.07 -11.26
C ALA A 20 -14.31 14.71 -10.56
N PRO A 21 -15.38 14.01 -10.11
CA PRO A 21 -15.26 12.68 -9.54
C PRO A 21 -14.54 11.72 -10.50
N VAL A 22 -13.62 10.91 -10.00
CA VAL A 22 -12.75 10.02 -10.81
C VAL A 22 -13.33 8.61 -10.98
N ASP A 23 -13.01 7.93 -12.07
CA ASP A 23 -13.23 6.49 -12.23
C ASP A 23 -12.04 5.70 -11.63
N TYR A 24 -12.27 5.02 -10.50
CA TYR A 24 -11.22 4.44 -9.67
C TYR A 24 -11.19 2.90 -9.74
N VAL A 25 -10.02 2.33 -10.04
CA VAL A 25 -9.76 0.89 -10.00
C VAL A 25 -8.71 0.55 -8.94
N ALA A 26 -9.02 -0.38 -8.03
CA ALA A 26 -8.08 -0.85 -7.02
C ALA A 26 -7.63 -2.29 -7.30
N LEU A 27 -6.34 -2.42 -7.59
CA LEU A 27 -5.64 -3.68 -7.84
C LEU A 27 -4.75 -4.03 -6.63
N GLY A 28 -4.24 -5.25 -6.62
CA GLY A 28 -3.18 -5.66 -5.73
C GLY A 28 -3.50 -6.90 -4.92
N ASP A 29 -2.75 -7.03 -3.83
CA ASP A 29 -2.74 -8.17 -2.94
C ASP A 29 -3.65 -7.98 -1.71
N SER A 30 -3.37 -8.74 -0.65
CA SER A 30 -4.09 -8.71 0.62
C SER A 30 -4.05 -7.35 1.33
N TYR A 31 -2.98 -6.56 1.13
CA TYR A 31 -2.87 -5.24 1.73
C TYR A 31 -3.86 -4.26 1.07
N ALA A 32 -4.01 -4.29 -0.25
CA ALA A 32 -5.06 -3.54 -0.95
C ALA A 32 -6.45 -4.08 -0.67
N ALA A 33 -6.60 -5.41 -0.56
CA ALA A 33 -7.91 -6.04 -0.28
C ALA A 33 -8.46 -5.64 1.10
N GLY A 34 -7.62 -5.40 2.09
CA GLY A 34 -8.05 -5.03 3.44
C GLY A 34 -8.03 -6.19 4.45
N VAL A 35 -7.26 -7.23 4.17
CA VAL A 35 -7.10 -8.36 5.10
C VAL A 35 -6.66 -7.83 6.48
N GLY A 36 -7.23 -8.38 7.55
CA GLY A 36 -7.01 -7.90 8.92
C GLY A 36 -8.03 -6.85 9.38
N ALA A 37 -8.87 -6.32 8.48
CA ALA A 37 -9.94 -5.37 8.80
C ALA A 37 -11.36 -5.89 8.50
N GLY A 38 -11.49 -7.17 8.12
CA GLY A 38 -12.76 -7.80 7.83
C GLY A 38 -12.58 -9.11 7.06
N THR A 39 -13.70 -9.73 6.70
CA THR A 39 -13.73 -10.98 5.92
C THR A 39 -14.65 -10.81 4.70
N GLY A 40 -14.16 -11.19 3.52
CA GLY A 40 -14.92 -11.18 2.28
C GLY A 40 -14.22 -11.99 1.19
N PRO A 41 -14.86 -12.24 0.04
CA PRO A 41 -14.21 -12.89 -1.10
C PRO A 41 -12.92 -12.17 -1.47
N CYS A 42 -11.84 -12.92 -1.74
CA CYS A 42 -10.51 -12.36 -1.98
C CYS A 42 -9.93 -11.53 -0.81
N GLY A 43 -10.52 -11.59 0.39
CA GLY A 43 -10.14 -10.76 1.53
C GLY A 43 -10.55 -9.30 1.40
N ARG A 44 -11.42 -8.96 0.43
CA ARG A 44 -11.89 -7.59 0.21
C ARG A 44 -12.86 -7.14 1.30
N THR A 45 -12.66 -5.91 1.79
CA THR A 45 -13.53 -5.30 2.82
C THR A 45 -13.64 -3.79 2.63
N ASP A 46 -14.77 -3.21 3.05
CA ASP A 46 -15.00 -1.75 3.07
C ASP A 46 -14.09 -1.01 4.06
N ALA A 47 -13.44 -1.75 4.98
CA ALA A 47 -12.44 -1.20 5.88
C ALA A 47 -11.04 -1.09 5.26
N SER A 48 -10.84 -1.52 4.01
CA SER A 48 -9.60 -1.38 3.23
C SER A 48 -9.30 0.06 2.86
N TYR A 49 -8.04 0.39 2.54
CA TYR A 49 -7.72 1.75 2.11
C TYR A 49 -8.38 2.15 0.78
N PRO A 50 -8.53 1.26 -0.23
CA PRO A 50 -9.24 1.63 -1.46
C PRO A 50 -10.70 1.98 -1.22
N ALA A 51 -11.42 1.14 -0.49
CA ALA A 51 -12.84 1.38 -0.22
C ALA A 51 -13.06 2.64 0.62
N ARG A 52 -12.19 2.88 1.62
CA ARG A 52 -12.23 4.12 2.41
C ARG A 52 -11.92 5.35 1.58
N TYR A 53 -10.94 5.27 0.66
CA TYR A 53 -10.61 6.38 -0.23
C TYR A 53 -11.78 6.68 -1.17
N ALA A 54 -12.34 5.65 -1.81
CA ALA A 54 -13.50 5.77 -2.70
C ALA A 54 -14.69 6.45 -2.00
N ALA A 55 -15.01 6.01 -0.78
CA ALA A 55 -16.11 6.58 0.01
C ALA A 55 -15.84 8.02 0.47
N ARG A 56 -14.59 8.33 0.86
CA ARG A 56 -14.20 9.66 1.31
C ARG A 56 -14.22 10.70 0.19
N GLU A 57 -13.68 10.34 -0.98
CA GLU A 57 -13.50 11.27 -2.10
C GLU A 57 -14.71 11.35 -3.04
N GLY A 58 -15.73 10.50 -2.83
CA GLY A 58 -16.95 10.52 -3.65
C GLY A 58 -16.67 10.23 -5.12
N VAL A 59 -15.91 9.17 -5.41
CA VAL A 59 -15.51 8.77 -6.77
C VAL A 59 -16.72 8.47 -7.66
N ARG A 60 -16.58 8.67 -8.97
CA ARG A 60 -17.66 8.43 -9.96
C ARG A 60 -18.02 6.95 -10.04
N SER A 61 -16.99 6.11 -10.08
CA SER A 61 -17.11 4.66 -10.05
C SER A 61 -15.95 4.05 -9.26
N PHE A 62 -16.19 2.89 -8.66
CA PHE A 62 -15.19 2.15 -7.92
C PHE A 62 -15.21 0.67 -8.32
N THR A 63 -14.13 0.21 -8.94
CA THR A 63 -13.92 -1.20 -9.28
C THR A 63 -12.84 -1.78 -8.37
N PHE A 64 -13.22 -2.72 -7.51
CA PHE A 64 -12.34 -3.29 -6.49
C PHE A 64 -12.02 -4.75 -6.77
N VAL A 65 -10.82 -5.01 -7.30
CA VAL A 65 -10.41 -6.36 -7.75
C VAL A 65 -9.13 -6.87 -7.09
N ALA A 66 -8.57 -6.13 -6.12
CA ALA A 66 -7.49 -6.63 -5.28
C ALA A 66 -7.87 -7.98 -4.63
N CYS A 67 -6.87 -8.85 -4.45
CA CYS A 67 -7.12 -10.19 -3.93
C CYS A 67 -5.96 -10.68 -3.07
N SER A 68 -6.30 -11.21 -1.90
CA SER A 68 -5.36 -11.84 -0.99
C SER A 68 -4.53 -12.92 -1.69
N GLY A 69 -3.21 -12.89 -1.49
CA GLY A 69 -2.27 -13.82 -2.10
C GLY A 69 -1.86 -13.48 -3.54
N ALA A 70 -2.39 -12.42 -4.15
CA ALA A 70 -2.00 -12.04 -5.51
C ALA A 70 -0.50 -11.70 -5.58
N THR A 71 0.19 -12.37 -6.50
CA THR A 71 1.51 -11.98 -7.00
C THR A 71 1.34 -11.00 -8.16
N THR A 72 2.44 -10.39 -8.62
CA THR A 72 2.42 -9.59 -9.86
C THR A 72 1.87 -10.37 -11.07
N ALA A 73 2.21 -11.65 -11.19
CA ALA A 73 1.67 -12.52 -12.24
C ALA A 73 0.15 -12.70 -12.12
N GLY A 74 -0.37 -12.87 -10.89
CA GLY A 74 -1.81 -12.94 -10.64
C GLY A 74 -2.52 -11.61 -10.94
N VAL A 75 -1.92 -10.47 -10.60
CA VAL A 75 -2.45 -9.16 -10.95
C VAL A 75 -2.55 -8.99 -12.47
N LEU A 76 -1.50 -9.36 -13.22
CA LEU A 76 -1.50 -9.32 -14.68
C LEU A 76 -2.58 -10.21 -15.30
N ALA A 77 -2.71 -11.45 -14.81
CA ALA A 77 -3.65 -12.42 -15.35
C ALA A 77 -5.11 -12.05 -15.06
N ASP A 78 -5.40 -11.58 -13.85
CA ASP A 78 -6.77 -11.53 -13.35
C ASP A 78 -7.33 -10.15 -13.08
N GLN A 79 -6.47 -9.17 -12.77
CA GLN A 79 -6.93 -7.90 -12.24
C GLN A 79 -6.78 -6.75 -13.24
N VAL A 80 -5.70 -6.73 -14.04
CA VAL A 80 -5.46 -5.65 -15.01
C VAL A 80 -6.64 -5.48 -15.97
N ARG A 81 -7.30 -6.58 -16.38
CA ARG A 81 -8.49 -6.53 -17.25
C ARG A 81 -9.64 -5.64 -16.76
N ALA A 82 -9.67 -5.29 -15.47
CA ALA A 82 -10.65 -4.37 -14.89
C ALA A 82 -10.35 -2.88 -15.19
N VAL A 83 -9.13 -2.56 -15.62
CA VAL A 83 -8.73 -1.21 -16.03
C VAL A 83 -9.29 -0.94 -17.43
N SER A 84 -9.69 0.30 -17.70
CA SER A 84 -10.18 0.70 -19.02
C SER A 84 -9.64 2.08 -19.40
N ARG A 85 -9.85 2.50 -20.65
CA ARG A 85 -9.45 3.85 -21.10
C ARG A 85 -10.16 4.99 -20.34
N ALA A 86 -11.28 4.70 -19.69
CA ALA A 86 -12.00 5.66 -18.86
C ALA A 86 -11.47 5.74 -17.43
N THR A 87 -10.61 4.82 -17.00
CA THR A 87 -10.04 4.83 -15.66
C THR A 87 -9.17 6.07 -15.46
N ASP A 88 -9.45 6.82 -14.39
CA ASP A 88 -8.75 8.04 -14.01
C ASP A 88 -7.72 7.80 -12.89
N LEU A 89 -7.98 6.82 -12.01
CA LEU A 89 -7.10 6.46 -10.89
C LEU A 89 -6.95 4.95 -10.79
N VAL A 90 -5.71 4.49 -10.60
CA VAL A 90 -5.38 3.11 -10.23
C VAL A 90 -4.49 3.10 -9.01
N THR A 91 -4.86 2.34 -7.97
CA THR A 91 -3.97 2.07 -6.83
C THR A 91 -3.58 0.61 -6.78
N ILE A 92 -2.34 0.32 -6.35
CA ILE A 92 -1.77 -1.02 -6.35
C ILE A 92 -0.93 -1.24 -5.08
N THR A 93 -1.13 -2.36 -4.37
CA THR A 93 -0.10 -2.97 -3.50
C THR A 93 0.24 -4.35 -4.04
N VAL A 94 1.48 -4.60 -4.44
CA VAL A 94 1.90 -5.91 -4.96
C VAL A 94 3.43 -6.04 -4.86
N GLY A 95 3.93 -7.28 -4.90
CA GLY A 95 5.37 -7.60 -4.79
C GLY A 95 5.74 -8.27 -3.47
N GLY A 96 4.93 -8.09 -2.42
CA GLY A 96 5.14 -8.78 -1.14
C GLY A 96 5.04 -10.30 -1.27
N ASN A 97 4.02 -10.79 -1.96
CA ASN A 97 3.86 -12.23 -2.22
C ASN A 97 4.97 -12.78 -3.13
N ASP A 98 5.37 -12.01 -4.14
CA ASP A 98 6.48 -12.36 -5.04
C ASP A 98 7.80 -12.53 -4.27
N SER A 99 8.09 -11.63 -3.33
CA SER A 99 9.27 -11.70 -2.46
C SER A 99 9.21 -12.80 -1.38
N GLY A 100 8.10 -13.51 -1.26
CA GLY A 100 7.93 -14.59 -0.29
C GLY A 100 7.73 -14.13 1.15
N PHE A 101 7.13 -12.95 1.36
CA PHE A 101 6.96 -12.34 2.69
C PHE A 101 6.27 -13.27 3.70
N GLY A 102 5.16 -13.93 3.31
CA GLY A 102 4.47 -14.93 4.14
C GLY A 102 5.36 -16.12 4.54
N PRO A 103 5.97 -16.83 3.57
CA PRO A 103 6.96 -17.87 3.86
C PRO A 103 8.13 -17.42 4.76
N VAL A 104 8.65 -16.21 4.57
CA VAL A 104 9.71 -15.64 5.42
C VAL A 104 9.24 -15.50 6.87
N LEU A 105 8.05 -14.92 7.09
CA LEU A 105 7.46 -14.79 8.43
C LEU A 105 7.24 -16.15 9.10
N ALA A 106 6.69 -17.12 8.36
CA ALA A 106 6.47 -18.48 8.87
C ALA A 106 7.78 -19.17 9.27
N ARG A 107 8.84 -18.99 8.48
CA ARG A 107 10.17 -19.51 8.79
C ARG A 107 10.78 -18.81 10.01
N CYS A 108 10.69 -17.49 10.10
CA CYS A 108 11.22 -16.74 11.24
C CYS A 108 10.50 -17.06 12.56
N ALA A 109 9.22 -17.42 12.51
CA ALA A 109 8.46 -17.86 13.68
C ALA A 109 8.92 -19.20 14.26
N THR A 110 9.44 -20.10 13.43
CA THR A 110 9.84 -21.47 13.83
C THR A 110 11.34 -21.72 13.77
N ALA A 111 12.13 -20.75 13.30
CA ALA A 111 13.57 -20.85 13.15
C ALA A 111 14.27 -21.17 14.49
N PRO A 112 15.21 -22.12 14.53
CA PRO A 112 15.92 -22.50 15.76
C PRO A 112 16.95 -21.44 16.18
N SER A 113 17.39 -20.58 15.27
CA SER A 113 18.30 -19.46 15.55
C SER A 113 17.89 -18.19 14.81
N ASP A 114 18.42 -17.04 15.26
CA ASP A 114 18.25 -15.76 14.57
C ASP A 114 18.94 -15.77 13.19
N ALA A 115 20.04 -16.51 13.04
CA ALA A 115 20.75 -16.67 11.78
C ALA A 115 19.90 -17.40 10.72
N ASP A 116 19.09 -18.38 11.12
CA ASP A 116 18.17 -19.11 10.23
C ASP A 116 17.02 -18.22 9.74
N CYS A 117 16.48 -17.37 10.62
CA CYS A 117 15.50 -16.35 10.21
C CYS A 117 16.12 -15.35 9.24
N ASP A 118 17.31 -14.85 9.56
CA ASP A 118 18.05 -13.91 8.73
C ASP A 118 18.41 -14.50 7.35
N GLN A 119 18.73 -15.80 7.26
CA GLN A 119 18.88 -16.47 5.97
C GLN A 119 17.59 -16.45 5.14
N ALA A 120 16.43 -16.67 5.76
CA ALA A 120 15.14 -16.61 5.09
C ALA A 120 14.84 -15.18 4.60
N VAL A 121 15.08 -14.17 5.44
CA VAL A 121 14.91 -12.76 5.04
C VAL A 121 15.85 -12.40 3.88
N ARG A 122 17.13 -12.79 3.93
CA ARG A 122 18.07 -12.59 2.81
C ARG A 122 17.58 -13.21 1.51
N ALA A 123 16.90 -14.35 1.57
CA ALA A 123 16.32 -14.97 0.37
C ALA A 123 15.20 -14.09 -0.21
N GLY A 124 14.30 -13.60 0.63
CA GLY A 124 13.25 -12.66 0.21
C GLY A 124 13.82 -11.35 -0.35
N GLU A 125 14.85 -10.79 0.28
CA GLU A 125 15.53 -9.59 -0.22
C GLU A 125 16.18 -9.78 -1.58
N ARG A 126 16.78 -10.95 -1.86
CA ARG A 126 17.31 -11.22 -3.21
C ARG A 126 16.20 -11.18 -4.24
N ILE A 127 15.04 -11.77 -3.94
CA ILE A 127 13.88 -11.71 -4.85
C ILE A 127 13.39 -10.27 -4.98
N ALA A 128 13.30 -9.52 -3.88
CA ALA A 128 12.93 -8.11 -3.88
C ALA A 128 13.88 -7.24 -4.73
N ARG A 129 15.19 -7.54 -4.76
CA ARG A 129 16.18 -6.81 -5.56
C ARG A 129 16.24 -7.21 -7.02
N TYR A 130 16.06 -8.50 -7.33
CA TYR A 130 16.35 -9.02 -8.66
C TYR A 130 15.12 -9.44 -9.47
N VAL A 131 13.97 -9.64 -8.83
CA VAL A 131 12.74 -10.09 -9.50
C VAL A 131 11.65 -9.02 -9.42
N VAL A 132 11.35 -8.51 -8.22
CA VAL A 132 10.26 -7.54 -8.02
C VAL A 132 10.34 -6.32 -8.94
N PRO A 133 11.52 -5.73 -9.23
CA PRO A 133 11.58 -4.55 -10.09
C PRO A 133 10.99 -4.76 -11.48
N SER A 134 11.34 -5.88 -12.12
CA SER A 134 10.88 -6.17 -13.48
C SER A 134 9.41 -6.60 -13.49
N THR A 135 8.96 -7.34 -12.49
CA THR A 135 7.58 -7.83 -12.47
C THR A 135 6.56 -6.74 -12.12
N VAL A 136 6.89 -5.84 -11.17
CA VAL A 136 6.05 -4.68 -10.84
C VAL A 136 6.04 -3.67 -11.99
N ALA A 137 7.18 -3.45 -12.65
CA ALA A 137 7.22 -2.66 -13.88
C ALA A 137 6.27 -3.21 -14.95
N GLY A 138 6.21 -4.54 -15.11
CA GLY A 138 5.25 -5.20 -16.01
C GLY A 138 3.79 -4.90 -15.66
N VAL A 139 3.43 -4.92 -14.38
CA VAL A 139 2.08 -4.54 -13.92
C VAL A 139 1.77 -3.08 -14.26
N VAL A 140 2.67 -2.15 -13.92
CA VAL A 140 2.49 -0.71 -14.20
C VAL A 140 2.37 -0.47 -15.71
N TRP A 141 3.21 -1.11 -16.51
CA TRP A 141 3.17 -1.01 -17.96
C TRP A 141 1.82 -1.50 -18.52
N ALA A 142 1.30 -2.63 -18.04
CA ALA A 142 0.03 -3.18 -18.51
C ALA A 142 -1.14 -2.25 -18.16
N VAL A 143 -1.14 -1.67 -16.95
CA VAL A 143 -2.11 -0.65 -16.54
C VAL A 143 -2.03 0.58 -17.46
N ARG A 144 -0.82 1.10 -17.71
CA ARG A 144 -0.60 2.25 -18.59
C ARG A 144 -1.02 2.01 -20.03
N ALA A 145 -0.82 0.79 -20.55
CA ALA A 145 -1.27 0.42 -21.88
C ALA A 145 -2.80 0.48 -22.01
N GLN A 146 -3.53 0.16 -20.94
CA GLN A 146 -4.98 0.15 -20.92
C GLN A 146 -5.60 1.51 -20.58
N ALA A 147 -4.98 2.24 -19.65
CA ALA A 147 -5.39 3.56 -19.17
C ALA A 147 -4.22 4.56 -19.21
N PRO A 148 -3.82 5.06 -20.40
CA PRO A 148 -2.64 5.90 -20.56
C PRO A 148 -2.73 7.23 -19.80
N LYS A 149 -3.95 7.70 -19.51
CA LYS A 149 -4.22 8.95 -18.79
C LYS A 149 -4.43 8.76 -17.28
N ALA A 150 -4.57 7.53 -16.80
CA ALA A 150 -4.82 7.29 -15.38
C ALA A 150 -3.64 7.76 -14.53
N ARG A 151 -3.93 8.31 -13.35
CA ARG A 151 -2.95 8.38 -12.28
C ARG A 151 -2.74 6.97 -11.72
N VAL A 152 -1.49 6.51 -11.65
CA VAL A 152 -1.15 5.17 -11.14
C VAL A 152 -0.31 5.33 -9.88
N VAL A 153 -0.83 4.85 -8.75
CA VAL A 153 -0.22 4.97 -7.43
C VAL A 153 0.08 3.58 -6.88
N VAL A 154 1.35 3.29 -6.64
CA VAL A 154 1.80 2.06 -5.97
C VAL A 154 2.10 2.38 -4.51
N LEU A 155 1.47 1.67 -3.59
CA LEU A 155 1.67 1.86 -2.16
C LEU A 155 2.59 0.78 -1.62
N GLY A 156 3.50 1.16 -0.73
CA GLY A 156 4.42 0.26 -0.06
C GLY A 156 3.77 -0.56 1.05
N TYR A 157 4.62 -1.29 1.78
CA TYR A 157 4.26 -2.07 2.97
C TYR A 157 4.80 -1.39 4.24
N PRO A 158 4.11 -1.46 5.38
CA PRO A 158 4.61 -0.90 6.63
C PRO A 158 5.70 -1.79 7.22
N HIS A 159 6.42 -1.26 8.21
CA HIS A 159 7.11 -2.13 9.18
C HIS A 159 6.08 -2.90 9.99
N LEU A 160 6.38 -4.17 10.24
CA LEU A 160 5.48 -5.05 10.97
C LEU A 160 5.67 -4.95 12.46
N PHE A 161 6.86 -4.63 12.95
CA PHE A 161 7.17 -4.68 14.37
C PHE A 161 7.47 -3.30 14.94
N GLY A 162 7.09 -3.13 16.21
CA GLY A 162 7.40 -1.97 17.03
C GLY A 162 8.51 -2.28 18.03
N ALA A 163 8.94 -1.25 18.76
CA ALA A 163 10.06 -1.31 19.69
C ALA A 163 9.75 -1.96 21.07
N GLY A 164 8.54 -2.50 21.27
CA GLY A 164 8.17 -3.08 22.56
C GLY A 164 8.87 -4.39 22.88
N THR A 165 9.01 -4.67 24.19
CA THR A 165 9.78 -5.81 24.70
C THR A 165 8.95 -7.10 24.82
N SER A 166 7.62 -6.99 24.98
CA SER A 166 6.70 -8.12 25.02
C SER A 166 6.29 -8.54 23.61
N CYS A 167 7.11 -9.37 22.97
CA CYS A 167 6.90 -9.78 21.57
C CYS A 167 7.28 -11.26 21.34
N PRO A 168 6.56 -11.99 20.47
CA PRO A 168 6.81 -13.42 20.24
C PRO A 168 8.11 -13.73 19.46
N LEU A 169 8.73 -12.74 18.82
CA LEU A 169 10.03 -12.87 18.15
C LEU A 169 11.10 -12.07 18.91
N THR A 170 12.37 -12.50 18.82
CA THR A 170 13.51 -11.72 19.32
C THR A 170 13.61 -10.38 18.60
N GLN A 171 14.21 -9.37 19.24
CA GLN A 171 14.43 -8.05 18.61
C GLN A 171 15.19 -8.20 17.28
N ALA A 172 16.25 -9.02 17.25
CA ALA A 172 17.05 -9.23 16.04
C ALA A 172 16.24 -9.78 14.87
N ARG A 173 15.30 -10.72 15.10
CA ARG A 173 14.42 -11.23 14.04
C ARG A 173 13.47 -10.14 13.53
N ARG A 174 12.92 -9.32 14.42
CA ARG A 174 12.00 -8.23 14.07
C ARG A 174 12.69 -7.19 13.21
N ASP A 175 13.84 -6.69 13.68
CA ASP A 175 14.67 -5.74 12.94
C ASP A 175 15.02 -6.28 11.56
N ARG A 176 15.32 -7.59 11.50
CA ARG A 176 15.67 -8.22 10.24
C ARG A 176 14.50 -8.26 9.26
N ILE A 177 13.31 -8.65 9.72
CA ILE A 177 12.10 -8.67 8.90
C ILE A 177 11.75 -7.26 8.41
N ASP A 178 11.81 -6.26 9.28
CA ASP A 178 11.52 -4.86 8.91
C ASP A 178 12.56 -4.30 7.93
N ALA A 179 13.84 -4.67 8.07
CA ALA A 179 14.86 -4.37 7.05
C ALA A 179 14.56 -5.04 5.70
N GLY A 180 13.97 -6.23 5.70
CA GLY A 180 13.48 -6.86 4.47
C GLY A 180 12.36 -6.06 3.80
N ALA A 181 11.43 -5.51 4.59
CA ALA A 181 10.39 -4.60 4.09
C ALA A 181 10.99 -3.29 3.54
N ASP A 182 12.07 -2.77 4.14
CA ASP A 182 12.80 -1.62 3.62
C ASP A 182 13.38 -1.87 2.23
N VAL A 183 14.00 -3.04 2.04
CA VAL A 183 14.52 -3.45 0.74
C VAL A 183 13.40 -3.54 -0.28
N LEU A 184 12.28 -4.19 0.06
CA LEU A 184 11.14 -4.29 -0.84
C LEU A 184 10.60 -2.90 -1.24
N ASN A 185 10.34 -2.02 -0.27
CA ASN A 185 9.82 -0.69 -0.54
C ASN A 185 10.78 0.16 -1.38
N ALA A 186 12.09 0.08 -1.15
CA ALA A 186 13.08 0.78 -1.96
C ALA A 186 13.03 0.31 -3.43
N GLN A 187 12.90 -0.99 -3.66
CA GLN A 187 12.83 -1.56 -5.00
C GLN A 187 11.50 -1.23 -5.69
N LEU A 188 10.37 -1.22 -4.96
CA LEU A 188 9.10 -0.73 -5.48
C LEU A 188 9.19 0.74 -5.90
N ALA A 189 9.69 1.61 -5.02
CA ALA A 189 9.82 3.03 -5.27
C ALA A 189 10.66 3.33 -6.52
N GLU A 190 11.84 2.72 -6.62
CA GLU A 190 12.72 2.91 -7.77
C GLU A 190 12.10 2.42 -9.08
N SER A 191 11.39 1.28 -9.02
CA SER A 191 10.86 0.64 -10.22
C SER A 191 9.68 1.40 -10.80
N VAL A 192 8.73 1.82 -9.98
CA VAL A 192 7.47 2.40 -10.47
C VAL A 192 7.64 3.82 -10.99
N GLN A 193 8.57 4.58 -10.40
CA GLN A 193 8.88 5.95 -10.84
C GLN A 193 9.44 5.99 -12.26
N ARG A 194 10.27 5.01 -12.64
CA ARG A 194 10.80 4.88 -14.02
C ARG A 194 9.70 4.70 -15.07
N TRP A 195 8.52 4.21 -14.67
CA TRP A 195 7.36 3.97 -15.54
C TRP A 195 6.22 4.98 -15.31
N GLY A 196 6.53 6.12 -14.69
CA GLY A 196 5.59 7.21 -14.48
C GLY A 196 4.47 6.89 -13.50
N ALA A 197 4.65 5.90 -12.63
CA ALA A 197 3.75 5.67 -11.49
C ALA A 197 4.33 6.32 -10.23
N GLU A 198 3.43 6.76 -9.35
CA GLU A 198 3.78 7.33 -8.05
C GLU A 198 4.03 6.20 -7.04
N PHE A 199 4.97 6.41 -6.12
CA PHE A 199 5.16 5.53 -4.98
C PHE A 199 4.76 6.23 -3.69
N VAL A 200 3.93 5.59 -2.88
CA VAL A 200 3.53 6.06 -1.56
C VAL A 200 4.15 5.16 -0.50
N ASP A 201 5.12 5.71 0.21
CA ASP A 201 5.70 5.04 1.38
C ASP A 201 4.78 5.19 2.59
N VAL A 202 4.36 4.07 3.16
CA VAL A 202 3.46 4.04 4.32
C VAL A 202 4.20 3.84 5.64
N ARG A 203 5.52 3.55 5.62
CA ARG A 203 6.29 3.25 6.85
C ARG A 203 6.23 4.40 7.85
N ALA A 204 6.36 5.64 7.38
CA ALA A 204 6.28 6.82 8.23
C ALA A 204 4.91 6.97 8.91
N ALA A 205 3.82 6.59 8.22
CA ALA A 205 2.47 6.66 8.78
C ALA A 205 2.21 5.56 9.82
N PHE A 206 2.91 4.42 9.72
CA PHE A 206 2.83 3.29 10.65
C PHE A 206 3.89 3.35 11.77
N ALA A 207 4.78 4.35 11.76
CA ALA A 207 5.84 4.46 12.75
C ALA A 207 5.27 4.51 14.18
N GLY A 208 5.80 3.66 15.07
CA GLY A 208 5.29 3.53 16.44
C GLY A 208 4.05 2.65 16.60
N HIS A 209 3.46 2.16 15.50
CA HIS A 209 2.25 1.35 15.47
C HIS A 209 2.46 -0.08 14.96
N GLY A 210 3.71 -0.54 14.87
CA GLY A 210 4.02 -1.95 14.58
C GLY A 210 3.51 -2.90 15.66
N LEU A 211 3.48 -4.19 15.36
CA LEU A 211 3.19 -5.25 16.32
C LEU A 211 4.11 -5.12 17.55
N CYS A 212 3.58 -5.37 18.75
CA CYS A 212 4.30 -5.22 20.01
C CYS A 212 4.54 -3.76 20.45
N SER A 213 4.04 -2.76 19.71
CA SER A 213 3.90 -1.40 20.24
C SER A 213 2.73 -1.29 21.24
N ALA A 214 2.62 -0.13 21.89
CA ALA A 214 1.50 0.17 22.79
C ALA A 214 0.16 0.41 22.06
N ASP A 215 0.20 0.77 20.77
CA ASP A 215 -0.97 0.97 19.92
C ASP A 215 -0.77 0.28 18.56
N PRO A 216 -0.84 -1.07 18.50
CA PRO A 216 -0.50 -1.80 17.29
C PRO A 216 -1.59 -1.66 16.22
N TRP A 217 -1.18 -1.25 15.03
CA TRP A 217 -1.99 -1.21 13.82
C TRP A 217 -1.75 -2.41 12.90
N ILE A 218 -1.00 -3.40 13.37
CA ILE A 218 -0.75 -4.68 12.71
C ILE A 218 -1.40 -5.80 13.53
N VAL A 219 -2.15 -6.67 12.85
CA VAL A 219 -2.80 -7.83 13.45
C VAL A 219 -1.74 -8.83 13.93
N GLY A 220 -1.86 -9.26 15.19
CA GLY A 220 -0.93 -10.22 15.78
C GLY A 220 -1.06 -11.65 15.26
N PRO A 221 -0.06 -12.51 15.53
CA PRO A 221 -0.09 -13.92 15.16
C PRO A 221 -1.28 -14.64 15.82
N GLY A 222 -1.77 -15.71 15.17
CA GLY A 222 -2.89 -16.52 15.65
C GLY A 222 -4.28 -15.93 15.37
N SER A 223 -4.36 -14.70 14.85
CA SER A 223 -5.61 -14.08 14.41
C SER A 223 -5.79 -14.19 12.89
N PRO A 224 -7.03 -14.26 12.38
CA PRO A 224 -7.30 -14.10 10.95
C PRO A 224 -6.68 -12.79 10.43
N GLY A 225 -5.91 -12.87 9.34
CA GLY A 225 -5.20 -11.72 8.78
C GLY A 225 -3.94 -11.31 9.55
N ALA A 226 -3.33 -12.21 10.33
CA ALA A 226 -2.04 -11.98 10.98
C ALA A 226 -1.03 -11.28 10.05
N PHE A 227 -0.29 -10.34 10.62
CA PHE A 227 0.70 -9.49 9.94
C PHE A 227 0.13 -8.53 8.89
N HIS A 228 -1.18 -8.34 8.83
CA HIS A 228 -1.80 -7.30 8.00
C HIS A 228 -2.24 -6.11 8.86
N PRO A 229 -2.54 -4.95 8.25
CA PRO A 229 -3.08 -3.83 8.99
C PRO A 229 -4.44 -4.13 9.63
N THR A 230 -4.67 -3.59 10.82
CA THR A 230 -6.00 -3.56 11.43
C THR A 230 -6.89 -2.55 10.69
N ALA A 231 -8.19 -2.54 11.00
CA ALA A 231 -9.10 -1.49 10.50
C ALA A 231 -8.59 -0.07 10.82
N THR A 232 -7.93 0.11 11.98
CA THR A 232 -7.26 1.37 12.36
C THR A 232 -6.05 1.65 11.49
N GLY A 233 -5.19 0.65 11.23
CA GLY A 233 -4.03 0.80 10.34
C GLY A 233 -4.41 1.22 8.92
N TYR A 234 -5.51 0.69 8.38
CA TYR A 234 -6.03 1.16 7.10
C TYR A 234 -6.58 2.59 7.16
N ALA A 235 -7.32 2.92 8.21
CA ALA A 235 -7.94 4.24 8.36
C ALA A 235 -6.94 5.37 8.65
N ARG A 236 -5.88 5.07 9.42
CA ARG A 236 -4.95 6.08 9.96
C ARG A 236 -3.53 5.99 9.37
N GLY A 237 -3.17 4.86 8.79
CA GLY A 237 -1.90 4.67 8.08
C GLY A 237 -2.07 4.85 6.58
N TYR A 238 -2.69 3.87 5.91
CA TYR A 238 -2.79 3.84 4.45
C TYR A 238 -3.63 4.97 3.85
N LEU A 239 -4.86 5.16 4.34
CA LEU A 239 -5.78 6.16 3.77
C LEU A 239 -5.19 7.58 3.74
N PRO A 240 -4.64 8.13 4.84
CA PRO A 240 -4.05 9.47 4.81
C PRO A 240 -2.70 9.53 4.10
N ALA A 241 -2.00 8.40 3.90
CA ALA A 241 -0.82 8.37 3.03
C ALA A 241 -1.23 8.52 1.56
N LEU A 242 -2.25 7.77 1.11
CA LEU A 242 -2.81 7.88 -0.24
C LEU A 242 -3.43 9.25 -0.51
N ALA A 243 -4.17 9.81 0.45
CA ALA A 243 -4.85 11.08 0.24
C ALA A 243 -3.90 12.30 0.20
N ARG A 244 -2.61 12.12 0.52
CA ARG A 244 -1.59 13.18 0.50
C ARG A 244 -0.65 13.10 -0.69
N SER A 245 -0.67 12.00 -1.43
CA SER A 245 0.14 11.83 -2.64
C SER A 245 -0.43 12.60 -3.81
#